data_AF-A0A173KVT6-F1
#
_entry.id   AF-A0A173KVT6-F1
#
_cell.length_a   1.000
_cell.length_b   1.000
_cell.length_c   1.000
_cell.angle_alpha   90.00
_cell.angle_beta   90.00
_cell.angle_gamma   90.00
#
_symmetry.space_group_name_H-M   'P 1'
#
loop_
_entity.id
_entity.type
_entity.pdbx_description
1 polymer ?
#
loop_
_entity_poly.entity_id
_entity_poly.type
_entity_poly.pdbx_seq_one_letter_code
_entity_poly.pdbx_strand_id
1 'polypeptide(L)' 'MSDHRPIEFARNGRADGQRHDISVSIDKVRGVLEALRFGSITLTVHDARVVQIDVTEKTRLTA' A
#
# COMPACT_ATOMS: atom_id res chain seq x y z
N MET A 1 -18.34 1.44 21.55
CA MET A 1 -19.06 1.04 20.32
C MET A 1 -18.27 1.60 19.15
N SER A 2 -17.28 0.87 18.64
CA SER A 2 -16.44 1.34 17.53
C SER A 2 -17.02 0.82 16.23
N ASP A 3 -17.58 1.74 15.43
CA ASP A 3 -18.19 1.49 14.14
C ASP A 3 -17.10 1.14 13.11
N HIS A 4 -16.71 -0.13 13.05
CA HIS A 4 -15.88 -0.66 11.98
C HIS A 4 -16.76 -0.88 10.75
N ARG A 5 -16.98 0.18 9.96
CA ARG A 5 -17.59 0.01 8.64
C ARG A 5 -16.65 -0.77 7.74
N PRO A 6 -17.06 -1.93 7.20
CA PRO A 6 -16.27 -2.62 6.19
C PRO A 6 -16.21 -1.75 4.93
N ILE A 7 -15.01 -1.54 4.41
CA ILE A 7 -14.81 -0.78 3.18
C ILE A 7 -15.42 -1.60 2.03
N GLU A 8 -16.57 -1.16 1.52
CA GLU A 8 -17.25 -1.79 0.40
C GLU A 8 -16.50 -1.51 -0.90
N PHE A 9 -15.65 -2.45 -1.32
CA PHE A 9 -14.96 -2.39 -2.62
C PHE A 9 -15.99 -2.63 -3.74
N ALA A 10 -16.53 -1.55 -4.28
CA ALA A 10 -17.47 -1.55 -5.40
C ALA A 10 -16.93 -2.39 -6.57
N ARG A 11 -17.68 -3.43 -6.95
CA ARG A 11 -17.38 -4.29 -8.10
C ARG A 11 -17.57 -3.51 -9.39
N ASN A 12 -16.48 -3.11 -10.06
CA ASN A 12 -16.55 -2.43 -11.35
C ASN A 12 -15.93 -3.29 -12.46
N GLY A 13 -16.72 -3.60 -13.49
CA GLY A 13 -16.42 -4.51 -14.61
C GLY A 13 -15.37 -4.04 -15.63
N ARG A 14 -14.38 -3.25 -15.20
CA ARG A 14 -13.14 -2.94 -15.95
C ARG A 14 -11.91 -3.60 -15.28
N ALA A 15 -12.15 -4.74 -14.64
CA ALA A 15 -11.37 -5.24 -13.52
C ALA A 15 -10.01 -5.83 -13.90
N ASP A 16 -9.77 -6.22 -15.14
CA ASP A 16 -8.59 -7.05 -15.46
C ASP A 16 -7.28 -6.25 -15.46
N GLY A 17 -7.22 -5.17 -16.24
CA GLY A 17 -6.05 -4.28 -16.28
C GLY A 17 -5.84 -3.49 -14.98
N GLN A 18 -6.92 -3.16 -14.27
CA GLN A 18 -6.84 -2.41 -13.00
C GLN A 18 -6.48 -3.32 -11.81
N ARG A 19 -6.88 -4.60 -11.82
CA ARG A 19 -6.41 -5.57 -10.80
C ARG A 19 -4.95 -5.91 -10.99
N HIS A 20 -4.47 -6.03 -12.23
CA HIS A 20 -3.05 -6.30 -12.48
C HIS A 20 -2.16 -5.21 -11.87
N ASP A 21 -2.51 -3.94 -12.07
CA ASP A 21 -1.79 -2.79 -11.54
C ASP A 21 -1.75 -2.78 -9.99
N ILE A 22 -2.87 -3.13 -9.36
CA ILE A 22 -2.97 -3.31 -7.91
C ILE A 22 -2.14 -4.49 -7.41
N SER A 23 -2.18 -5.64 -8.09
CA SER A 23 -1.42 -6.82 -7.70
C SER A 23 0.09 -6.58 -7.74
N VAL A 24 0.58 -5.88 -8.77
CA VAL A 24 2.00 -5.47 -8.86
C VAL A 24 2.34 -4.48 -7.75
N SER A 25 1.46 -3.51 -7.49
CA SER A 25 1.66 -2.54 -6.40
C SER A 25 1.73 -3.21 -5.03
N ILE A 26 0.84 -4.18 -4.76
CA ILE A 26 0.81 -4.94 -3.49
C ILE A 26 2.08 -5.77 -3.33
N ASP A 27 2.56 -6.45 -4.37
CA ASP A 27 3.80 -7.25 -4.29
C ASP A 27 5.01 -6.35 -3.96
N LYS A 28 5.07 -5.17 -4.57
CA LYS A 28 6.12 -4.19 -4.31
C LYS A 28 6.06 -3.63 -2.89
N VAL A 29 4.86 -3.31 -2.39
CA VAL A 29 4.64 -2.90 -1.00
C VAL A 29 4.99 -4.03 -0.03
N ARG A 30 4.67 -5.29 -0.36
CA ARG A 30 5.02 -6.44 0.47
C ARG A 30 6.53 -6.58 0.62
N GLY A 31 7.28 -6.54 -0.48
CA GLY A 31 8.75 -6.63 -0.43
C GLY A 31 9.39 -5.49 0.37
N VAL A 32 8.82 -4.28 0.27
CA VAL A 32 9.24 -3.16 1.11
C VAL A 32 8.93 -3.41 2.58
N LEU A 33 7.74 -3.88 2.93
CA LEU A 33 7.39 -4.22 4.32
C LEU A 33 8.28 -5.34 4.88
N GLU A 34 8.66 -6.32 4.05
CA GLU A 34 9.56 -7.41 4.44
C GLU A 34 10.98 -6.91 4.73
N ALA A 35 11.45 -5.88 4.01
CA ALA A 35 12.76 -5.27 4.20
C ALA A 35 12.79 -4.19 5.32
N LEU A 36 11.69 -3.49 5.54
CA LEU A 36 11.61 -2.35 6.45
C LEU A 36 11.60 -2.81 7.91
N ARG A 37 12.75 -2.70 8.59
CA ARG A 37 12.89 -3.10 10.00
C ARG A 37 12.35 -2.06 10.98
N PHE A 38 12.61 -0.79 10.71
CA PHE A 38 12.07 0.36 11.42
C PHE A 38 11.97 1.54 10.44
N GLY A 39 10.79 2.13 10.30
CA GLY A 39 10.58 3.17 9.30
C GLY A 39 9.12 3.58 9.14
N SER A 40 8.84 4.32 8.07
CA SER A 40 7.50 4.71 7.64
C SER A 40 7.37 4.55 6.14
N ILE A 41 6.23 4.04 5.70
CA ILE A 41 5.89 3.91 4.28
C ILE A 41 4.72 4.84 3.99
N THR A 42 4.86 5.71 3.01
CA THR A 42 3.80 6.61 2.56
C THR A 42 3.33 6.17 1.18
N LEU A 43 2.06 5.76 1.08
CA LEU A 43 1.44 5.41 -0.19
C LEU A 43 0.53 6.54 -0.67
N THR A 44 0.72 6.95 -1.92
CA THR A 44 -0.19 7.89 -2.59
C THR A 44 -1.03 7.12 -3.60
N VAL A 45 -2.34 7.16 -3.42
CA VAL A 45 -3.32 6.46 -4.27
C VAL A 45 -4.16 7.50 -5.02
N HIS A 46 -4.16 7.43 -6.34
CA HIS A 46 -5.02 8.23 -7.21
C HIS A 46 -5.83 7.30 -8.10
N ASP A 47 -7.12 7.56 -8.27
CA ASP A 47 -8.03 6.76 -9.12
C ASP A 47 -7.99 5.24 -8.82
N ALA A 48 -7.95 4.89 -7.53
CA ALA A 48 -7.80 3.51 -7.05
C ALA A 48 -6.54 2.78 -7.55
N ARG A 49 -5.48 3.52 -7.89
CA ARG A 49 -4.15 3.02 -8.24
C ARG A 49 -3.08 3.66 -7.39
N VAL A 50 -2.07 2.88 -7.02
CA VAL A 50 -0.93 3.39 -6.27
C VAL A 50 0.00 4.08 -7.26
N VAL A 51 0.15 5.39 -7.13
CA VAL A 51 1.00 6.19 -8.03
C VAL A 51 2.36 6.50 -7.43
N GLN A 52 2.47 6.47 -6.09
CA GLN A 52 3.72 6.72 -5.39
C GLN A 52 3.83 5.83 -4.15
N ILE A 53 5.03 5.32 -3.94
CA ILE A 53 5.44 4.58 -2.75
C ILE A 53 6.72 5.23 -2.26
N ASP A 54 6.63 5.94 -1.14
CA ASP A 54 7.78 6.50 -0.45
C ASP A 54 8.13 5.61 0.75
N VAL A 55 9.39 5.18 0.80
CA VAL A 55 9.90 4.27 1.83
C VAL A 55 10.97 5.00 2.61
N THR A 56 10.68 5.27 3.87
CA THR A 56 11.64 5.91 4.77
C THR A 56 12.09 4.90 5.82
N GLU A 57 13.34 4.46 5.76
CA GLU A 57 13.97 3.67 6.80
C GLU A 57 14.53 4.58 7.91
N LYS A 58 14.11 4.34 9.15
CA LYS A 58 14.62 5.04 10.33
C LYS A 58 15.50 4.10 11.14
N THR A 59 16.80 4.19 10.89
CA THR A 59 17.80 3.51 11.74
C THR A 59 17.98 4.30 13.03
N ARG A 60 17.63 3.70 14.17
CA ARG A 60 17.85 4.30 15.49
C ARG A 60 19.33 4.13 15.86
N LEU A 61 20.10 5.21 15.74
CA LEU A 61 21.45 5.28 16.30
C LEU A 61 21.31 5.38 17.82
N THR A 62 21.51 4.27 18.54
CA THR A 62 21.74 4.32 19.99
C THR A 62 23.23 4.54 20.21
N ALA A 63 23.60 5.74 20.64
CA ALA A 63 24.90 6.03 21.23
C ALA A 63 24.97 5.45 22.65
#